data_AF-A0A1N6JZK6-F1
#
_entry.id   AF-A0A1N6JZK6-F1
#
_cell.length_a   1.000
_cell.length_b   1.000
_cell.length_c   1.000
_cell.angle_alpha   90.00
_cell.angle_beta   90.00
_cell.angle_gamma   90.00
#
_symmetry.space_group_name_H-M   'P 1'
#
loop_
_entity.id
_entity.type
_entity.pdbx_description
1 polymer ?
#
loop_
_entity_poly.entity_id
_entity_poly.type
_entity_poly.pdbx_seq_one_letter_code
_entity_poly.pdbx_strand_id
1 'polypeptide(L)'
;MTQIKTLSRLALLLTTASTLFVASCSKNKDVDAITLRDQTLSVTIPDGTSQSITGPGVTSGTISRSGSVYTVTNFKQAYSTGPGQPADGNLYWRFTVNEAGTPANFNIKFTGIATGDITSNDSIRFINKAFASVVYADWATASNPASSPAGSNVIGMDQVTGTGIPPAVAAYANGAGWYIYNWSGGHTVTPVSGRVLLWKSGTTIYKFDIQSIYLNGVTGGSFPYYNFRYEELIP
;
A
#
# COMPACT_ATOMS: atom_id res chain seq x y z
N MET A 1 -57.11 31.93 -43.68
CA MET A 1 -58.35 32.02 -42.88
C MET A 1 -58.44 30.80 -41.97
N THR A 2 -58.72 31.05 -40.68
CA THR A 2 -59.33 30.16 -39.64
C THR A 2 -58.62 28.85 -39.25
N GLN A 3 -57.97 28.77 -38.07
CA GLN A 3 -58.49 28.48 -36.69
C GLN A 3 -58.69 26.97 -36.41
N ILE A 4 -57.86 26.32 -35.57
CA ILE A 4 -57.89 26.19 -34.09
C ILE A 4 -58.88 25.14 -33.54
N LYS A 5 -58.27 24.06 -32.98
CA LYS A 5 -58.58 23.22 -31.80
C LYS A 5 -59.94 22.51 -31.67
N THR A 6 -59.86 21.22 -31.29
CA THR A 6 -60.62 20.67 -30.15
C THR A 6 -59.97 19.40 -29.59
N LEU A 7 -59.79 19.35 -28.26
CA LEU A 7 -59.47 18.19 -27.45
C LEU A 7 -60.73 17.32 -27.24
N SER A 8 -60.57 16.02 -27.01
CA SER A 8 -61.46 15.27 -26.10
C SER A 8 -60.82 13.97 -25.58
N ARG A 9 -61.05 13.73 -24.29
CA ARG A 9 -60.67 12.57 -23.47
C ARG A 9 -61.78 11.51 -23.51
N LEU A 10 -61.43 10.23 -23.31
CA LEU A 10 -62.17 9.12 -22.64
C LEU A 10 -61.44 7.80 -23.04
N ALA A 11 -61.35 6.69 -22.30
CA ALA A 11 -61.85 6.25 -21.01
C ALA A 11 -61.04 5.03 -20.51
N LEU A 12 -61.28 4.69 -19.24
CA LEU A 12 -60.64 3.74 -18.32
C LEU A 12 -61.26 2.33 -18.39
N LEU A 13 -60.50 1.26 -18.09
CA LEU A 13 -60.97 -0.04 -17.57
C LEU A 13 -59.79 -0.72 -16.84
N LEU A 14 -59.67 -0.65 -15.51
CA LEU A 14 -60.26 -1.42 -14.40
C LEU A 14 -59.72 -2.85 -14.18
N THR A 15 -59.63 -3.20 -12.89
CA THR A 15 -59.29 -4.47 -12.20
C THR A 15 -57.83 -4.60 -11.73
N THR A 16 -57.48 -4.83 -10.46
CA THR A 16 -58.23 -5.10 -9.21
C THR A 16 -57.26 -4.93 -8.04
N ALA A 17 -57.74 -4.33 -6.94
CA ALA A 17 -57.02 -4.24 -5.67
C ALA A 17 -57.28 -5.48 -4.80
N SER A 18 -56.28 -5.94 -4.04
CA SER A 18 -56.44 -6.69 -2.80
C SER A 18 -55.17 -6.57 -1.95
N THR A 19 -55.20 -5.64 -1.00
CA THR A 19 -54.34 -5.59 0.18
C THR A 19 -54.73 -6.70 1.15
N LEU A 20 -53.78 -7.43 1.75
CA LEU A 20 -53.84 -7.71 3.20
C LEU A 20 -52.52 -8.35 3.74
N PHE A 21 -51.87 -7.55 4.60
CA PHE A 21 -51.20 -7.87 5.87
C PHE A 21 -50.10 -8.94 5.96
N VAL A 22 -48.92 -8.40 6.27
CA VAL A 22 -47.84 -8.96 7.10
C VAL A 22 -48.40 -9.69 8.33
N ALA A 23 -48.05 -10.96 8.47
CA ALA A 23 -48.05 -11.67 9.74
C ALA A 23 -46.62 -12.15 10.00
N SER A 24 -45.97 -11.43 10.92
CA SER A 24 -44.72 -11.79 11.57
C SER A 24 -44.84 -13.14 12.26
N CYS A 25 -43.95 -14.07 11.95
CA CYS A 25 -43.56 -15.15 12.86
C CYS A 25 -42.06 -15.38 12.69
N SER A 26 -41.37 -14.99 13.75
CA SER A 26 -39.95 -15.15 14.02
C SER A 26 -39.46 -16.58 13.82
N LYS A 27 -38.26 -16.69 13.23
CA LYS A 27 -37.20 -17.56 13.75
C LYS A 27 -35.86 -16.92 13.39
N ASN A 28 -35.30 -16.19 14.37
CA ASN A 28 -33.87 -15.96 14.44
C ASN A 28 -33.19 -17.32 14.36
N LYS A 29 -32.51 -17.56 13.25
CA LYS A 29 -31.22 -18.22 13.32
C LYS A 29 -30.22 -17.14 13.01
N ASP A 30 -29.44 -16.81 14.03
CA ASP A 30 -28.31 -15.91 13.94
C ASP A 30 -27.41 -16.42 12.81
N VAL A 31 -27.51 -15.74 11.66
CA VAL A 31 -26.42 -15.74 10.71
C VAL A 31 -25.50 -14.68 11.27
N ASP A 32 -24.38 -15.11 11.86
CA ASP A 32 -23.30 -14.21 12.21
C ASP A 32 -23.07 -13.28 11.03
N ALA A 33 -23.36 -12.00 11.25
CA ALA A 33 -23.16 -10.99 10.24
C ALA A 33 -21.67 -10.93 9.97
N ILE A 34 -21.22 -11.60 8.90
CA ILE A 34 -19.97 -11.27 8.24
C ILE A 34 -20.10 -9.80 7.90
N THR A 35 -19.41 -8.97 8.68
CA THR A 35 -19.25 -7.57 8.37
C THR A 35 -18.41 -7.54 7.11
N LEU A 36 -19.08 -7.49 5.96
CA LEU A 36 -18.45 -7.09 4.71
C LEU A 36 -17.94 -5.68 4.95
N ARG A 37 -16.68 -5.55 5.39
CA ARG A 37 -15.94 -4.31 5.21
C ARG A 37 -15.85 -4.15 3.70
N ASP A 38 -16.73 -3.30 3.17
CA ASP A 38 -16.73 -2.85 1.79
C ASP A 38 -15.51 -1.95 1.57
N GLN A 39 -14.34 -2.58 1.62
CA GLN A 39 -13.13 -2.15 0.94
C GLN A 39 -12.89 -3.24 -0.08
N THR A 40 -13.62 -3.16 -1.21
CA THR A 40 -13.27 -3.97 -2.37
C THR A 40 -11.85 -3.62 -2.75
N LEU A 41 -10.89 -4.46 -2.33
CA LEU A 41 -9.56 -4.50 -2.91
C LEU A 41 -9.79 -4.61 -4.42
N SER A 42 -9.35 -3.60 -5.19
CA SER A 42 -9.47 -3.61 -6.66
C SER A 42 -8.86 -4.88 -7.26
N VAL A 43 -7.91 -5.49 -6.54
CA VAL A 43 -7.29 -6.76 -6.90
C VAL A 43 -7.35 -7.73 -5.71
N THR A 44 -8.18 -8.76 -5.87
CA THR A 44 -8.23 -9.89 -4.93
C THR A 44 -7.19 -10.94 -5.33
N ILE A 45 -6.28 -11.26 -4.41
CA ILE A 45 -5.32 -12.37 -4.57
C ILE A 45 -5.84 -13.52 -3.72
N PRO A 46 -6.25 -14.65 -4.32
CA PRO A 46 -6.64 -15.84 -3.56
C PRO A 46 -5.49 -16.33 -2.67
N ASP A 47 -5.83 -16.88 -1.52
CA ASP A 47 -4.83 -17.43 -0.61
C ASP A 47 -4.06 -18.59 -1.26
N GLY A 48 -2.74 -18.64 -1.02
CA GLY A 48 -1.82 -19.61 -1.60
C GLY A 48 -1.50 -19.38 -3.09
N THR A 49 -1.93 -18.26 -3.67
CA THR A 49 -1.70 -17.95 -5.08
C THR A 49 -0.77 -16.76 -5.29
N SER A 50 -0.29 -16.61 -6.53
CA SER A 50 0.54 -15.50 -6.99
C SER A 50 0.03 -15.00 -8.33
N GLN A 51 0.18 -13.71 -8.58
CA GLN A 51 -0.13 -13.08 -9.87
C GLN A 51 0.79 -11.90 -10.15
N SER A 52 0.80 -11.45 -11.40
CA SER A 52 1.51 -10.22 -11.78
C SER A 52 0.92 -9.00 -11.07
N ILE A 53 1.78 -8.06 -10.69
CA ILE A 53 1.34 -6.77 -10.18
C ILE A 53 0.67 -5.98 -11.32
N THR A 54 -0.44 -5.34 -11.02
CA THR A 54 -1.15 -4.45 -11.94
C THR A 54 -1.04 -2.99 -11.49
N GLY A 55 -1.46 -2.09 -12.37
CA GLY A 55 -1.52 -0.66 -12.11
C GLY A 55 -0.62 0.17 -13.03
N PRO A 56 -0.64 1.50 -12.87
CA PRO A 56 0.05 2.43 -13.77
C PRO A 56 1.56 2.19 -13.83
N GLY A 57 2.12 2.16 -15.03
CA GLY A 57 3.56 2.11 -15.25
C GLY A 57 4.26 0.84 -14.75
N VAL A 58 3.56 -0.20 -14.28
CA VAL A 58 4.20 -1.43 -13.82
C VAL A 58 5.00 -2.06 -14.97
N THR A 59 6.27 -2.39 -14.70
CA THR A 59 7.16 -3.07 -15.66
C THR A 59 7.57 -4.46 -15.19
N SER A 60 7.47 -4.72 -13.89
CA SER A 60 7.86 -5.98 -13.29
C SER A 60 7.22 -6.15 -11.92
N GLY A 61 7.07 -7.40 -11.55
CA GLY A 61 6.83 -7.86 -10.19
C GLY A 61 5.59 -8.73 -10.07
N THR A 62 5.57 -9.51 -9.00
CA THR A 62 4.44 -10.37 -8.63
C THR A 62 4.00 -10.06 -7.22
N ILE A 63 2.74 -10.33 -6.94
CA ILE A 63 2.17 -10.32 -5.61
C ILE A 63 1.56 -11.69 -5.32
N SER A 64 1.88 -12.22 -4.16
CA SER A 64 1.36 -13.48 -3.64
C SER A 64 0.72 -13.29 -2.28
N ARG A 65 -0.17 -14.19 -1.89
CA ARG A 65 -0.85 -14.14 -0.59
C ARG A 65 -0.70 -15.47 0.15
N SER A 66 -0.38 -15.38 1.43
CA SER A 66 -0.40 -16.50 2.38
C SER A 66 -1.09 -16.04 3.68
N GLY A 67 -2.29 -16.56 3.94
CA GLY A 67 -3.16 -16.09 5.01
C GLY A 67 -3.53 -14.61 4.84
N SER A 68 -3.15 -13.79 5.82
CA SER A 68 -3.32 -12.32 5.82
C SER A 68 -2.12 -11.57 5.23
N VAL A 69 -1.02 -12.26 4.92
CA VAL A 69 0.23 -11.64 4.48
C VAL A 69 0.31 -11.63 2.96
N TYR A 70 0.54 -10.44 2.42
CA TYR A 70 0.87 -10.24 1.01
C TYR A 70 2.37 -10.11 0.86
N THR A 71 2.94 -10.82 -0.11
CA THR A 71 4.37 -10.73 -0.45
C THR A 71 4.52 -10.23 -1.88
N VAL A 72 5.19 -9.10 -2.01
CA VAL A 72 5.48 -8.42 -3.27
C VAL A 72 6.94 -8.69 -3.64
N THR A 73 7.16 -9.19 -4.84
CA THR A 73 8.49 -9.55 -5.36
C THR A 73 8.78 -8.74 -6.62
N ASN A 74 9.97 -8.17 -6.72
CA ASN A 74 10.48 -7.45 -7.89
C ASN A 74 9.59 -6.31 -8.40
N PHE A 75 8.92 -5.59 -7.49
CA PHE A 75 8.07 -4.47 -7.88
C PHE A 75 8.90 -3.36 -8.51
N LYS A 76 8.52 -2.99 -9.74
CA LYS A 76 9.12 -1.89 -10.48
C LYS A 76 8.08 -1.19 -11.34
N GLN A 77 8.15 0.14 -11.38
CA GLN A 77 7.45 0.97 -12.35
C GLN A 77 8.44 1.55 -13.36
N ALA A 78 8.02 1.71 -14.61
CA ALA A 78 8.80 2.32 -15.69
C ALA A 78 9.07 3.78 -15.36
N TYR A 79 10.25 4.22 -15.80
CA TYR A 79 10.64 5.61 -15.88
C TYR A 79 10.71 5.99 -17.34
N SER A 80 9.92 6.95 -17.80
CA SER A 80 10.25 7.65 -19.04
C SER A 80 9.68 9.06 -19.03
N THR A 81 10.34 9.96 -19.75
CA THR A 81 9.83 11.29 -20.11
C THR A 81 8.94 11.26 -21.37
N GLY A 82 8.56 10.06 -21.84
CA GLY A 82 7.64 9.88 -22.97
C GLY A 82 6.17 9.90 -22.52
N PRO A 83 5.20 10.00 -23.46
CA PRO A 83 3.78 10.03 -23.12
C PRO A 83 3.37 8.75 -22.38
N GLY A 84 2.91 8.88 -21.13
CA GLY A 84 2.30 7.79 -20.35
C GLY A 84 3.10 7.20 -19.18
N GLN A 85 4.16 7.85 -18.69
CA GLN A 85 4.91 7.41 -17.48
C GLN A 85 5.05 8.54 -16.42
N PRO A 86 5.23 8.26 -15.12
CA PRO A 86 5.45 9.28 -14.09
C PRO A 86 6.86 9.88 -14.20
N ALA A 87 6.98 11.20 -14.33
CA ALA A 87 8.22 11.90 -14.68
C ALA A 87 9.28 12.01 -13.54
N ASP A 88 9.02 11.50 -12.34
CA ASP A 88 9.70 11.91 -11.10
C ASP A 88 10.62 10.86 -10.46
N GLY A 89 10.78 9.68 -11.08
CA GLY A 89 11.76 8.68 -10.66
C GLY A 89 11.38 7.90 -9.38
N ASN A 90 10.13 7.93 -8.95
CA ASN A 90 9.64 7.23 -7.76
C ASN A 90 8.76 6.02 -8.12
N LEU A 91 8.56 5.12 -7.16
CA LEU A 91 7.59 4.04 -7.25
C LEU A 91 6.52 4.23 -6.17
N TYR A 92 5.32 3.79 -6.45
CA TYR A 92 4.12 4.10 -5.70
C TYR A 92 3.32 2.83 -5.45
N TRP A 93 2.97 2.59 -4.20
CA TRP A 93 2.19 1.41 -3.81
C TRP A 93 0.92 1.79 -3.06
N ARG A 94 -0.14 1.01 -3.29
CA ARG A 94 -1.43 1.14 -2.62
C ARG A 94 -1.79 -0.18 -1.94
N PHE A 95 -1.71 -0.19 -0.61
CA PHE A 95 -2.03 -1.37 0.20
C PHE A 95 -3.50 -1.75 0.11
N THR A 96 -4.39 -0.75 0.12
CA THR A 96 -5.85 -0.92 0.19
C THR A 96 -6.47 -1.51 -1.06
N VAL A 97 -5.69 -1.65 -2.14
CA VAL A 97 -6.18 -2.21 -3.41
C VAL A 97 -5.22 -3.22 -4.04
N ASN A 98 -4.05 -3.49 -3.43
CA ASN A 98 -3.02 -4.42 -3.91
C ASN A 98 -2.46 -4.10 -5.30
N GLU A 99 -2.26 -2.81 -5.59
CA GLU A 99 -1.80 -2.34 -6.90
C GLU A 99 -0.75 -1.24 -6.80
N ALA A 100 -0.02 -1.06 -7.90
CA ALA A 100 0.78 0.14 -8.09
C ALA A 100 -0.09 1.41 -8.06
N GLY A 101 0.50 2.50 -7.59
CA GLY A 101 -0.11 3.82 -7.52
C GLY A 101 0.51 4.82 -8.49
N THR A 102 0.18 6.08 -8.24
CA THR A 102 0.70 7.27 -8.92
C THR A 102 1.04 8.33 -7.87
N PRO A 103 1.70 9.44 -8.24
CA PRO A 103 1.90 10.56 -7.32
C PRO A 103 0.60 11.12 -6.70
N ALA A 104 -0.55 10.90 -7.33
CA ALA A 104 -1.83 11.44 -6.87
C ALA A 104 -2.59 10.53 -5.88
N ASN A 105 -2.25 9.25 -5.75
CA ASN A 105 -3.10 8.28 -5.05
C ASN A 105 -2.34 7.14 -4.34
N PHE A 106 -1.06 7.34 -4.03
CA PHE A 106 -0.26 6.34 -3.34
C PHE A 106 -0.55 6.29 -1.83
N ASN A 107 -0.30 5.13 -1.20
CA ASN A 107 -0.18 5.06 0.27
C ASN A 107 1.27 5.25 0.69
N ILE A 108 2.19 4.58 -0.01
CA ILE A 108 3.62 4.74 0.17
C ILE A 108 4.32 5.02 -1.15
N LYS A 109 5.34 5.86 -1.07
CA LYS A 109 6.23 6.21 -2.16
C LYS A 109 7.63 5.73 -1.80
N PHE A 110 8.22 4.97 -2.71
CA PHE A 110 9.59 4.53 -2.67
C PHE A 110 10.42 5.36 -3.64
N THR A 111 11.64 5.74 -3.23
CA THR A 111 12.58 6.32 -4.19
C THR A 111 13.07 5.26 -5.19
N GLY A 112 13.22 5.66 -6.45
CA GLY A 112 13.79 4.82 -7.50
C GLY A 112 15.32 4.83 -7.59
N ILE A 113 15.99 5.32 -6.53
CA ILE A 113 17.45 5.37 -6.44
C ILE A 113 17.92 4.56 -5.24
N ALA A 114 19.23 4.36 -5.15
CA ALA A 114 19.85 3.52 -4.11
C ALA A 114 19.65 4.04 -2.67
N THR A 115 19.15 5.26 -2.46
CA THR A 115 18.84 5.75 -1.10
C THR A 115 17.62 5.08 -0.50
N GLY A 116 16.76 4.44 -1.30
CA GLY A 116 15.70 3.59 -0.78
C GLY A 116 14.64 4.30 0.07
N ASP A 117 14.66 5.64 0.14
CA ASP A 117 13.84 6.42 1.05
C ASP A 117 12.34 6.18 0.83
N ILE A 118 11.59 6.15 1.93
CA ILE A 118 10.16 5.89 1.96
C ILE A 118 9.43 7.08 2.55
N THR A 119 8.39 7.51 1.86
CA THR A 119 7.45 8.53 2.34
C THR A 119 6.01 8.05 2.17
N SER A 120 5.09 8.71 2.86
CA SER A 120 3.67 8.37 2.87
C SER A 120 2.83 9.61 2.55
N ASN A 121 1.64 9.39 1.97
CA ASN A 121 0.62 10.43 1.81
C ASN A 121 -0.11 10.73 3.14
N ASP A 122 -0.10 9.75 4.05
CA ASP A 122 -0.70 9.78 5.40
C ASP A 122 0.40 9.58 6.47
N SER A 123 0.07 9.01 7.63
CA SER A 123 1.02 8.80 8.71
C SER A 123 1.87 7.55 8.51
N ILE A 124 3.18 7.67 8.76
CA ILE A 124 4.14 6.55 8.74
C ILE A 124 4.95 6.50 10.04
N ARG A 125 5.20 5.29 10.54
CA ARG A 125 6.00 5.01 11.74
C ARG A 125 6.84 3.75 11.55
N PHE A 126 7.72 3.47 12.50
CA PHE A 126 8.45 2.21 12.55
C PHE A 126 8.48 1.62 13.97
N ILE A 127 8.72 0.32 14.04
CA ILE A 127 8.90 -0.41 15.29
C ILE A 127 9.96 -1.52 15.10
N ASN A 128 10.75 -1.78 16.15
CA ASN A 128 11.70 -2.88 16.19
C ASN A 128 11.03 -4.10 16.82
N LYS A 129 10.37 -4.90 16.00
CA LYS A 129 9.61 -6.09 16.40
C LYS A 129 9.50 -7.04 15.21
N ALA A 130 9.54 -8.35 15.45
CA ALA A 130 9.34 -9.32 14.38
C ALA A 130 7.99 -9.09 13.69
N PHE A 131 7.95 -9.18 12.36
CA PHE A 131 6.75 -8.92 11.55
C PHE A 131 5.50 -9.68 12.05
N ALA A 132 5.65 -10.96 12.38
CA ALA A 132 4.57 -11.80 12.88
C ALA A 132 4.03 -11.36 14.24
N SER A 133 4.82 -10.63 15.04
CA SER A 133 4.46 -10.19 16.38
C SER A 133 3.88 -8.76 16.40
N VAL A 134 3.96 -8.03 15.29
CA VAL A 134 3.38 -6.68 15.20
C VAL A 134 1.85 -6.76 15.12
N VAL A 135 1.20 -6.03 16.02
CA VAL A 135 -0.26 -5.99 16.22
C VAL A 135 -0.78 -4.55 16.17
N TYR A 136 -2.10 -4.38 16.02
CA TYR A 136 -2.73 -3.06 15.86
C TYR A 136 -2.37 -2.05 16.95
N ALA A 137 -2.31 -2.49 18.21
CA ALA A 137 -1.97 -1.64 19.36
C ALA A 137 -0.54 -1.07 19.31
N ASP A 138 0.39 -1.71 18.58
CA ASP A 138 1.79 -1.26 18.50
C ASP A 138 1.91 0.13 17.85
N TRP A 139 0.90 0.60 17.12
CA TRP A 139 0.89 1.96 16.58
C TRP A 139 1.14 3.04 17.64
N ALA A 140 0.58 2.87 18.84
CA ALA A 140 0.67 3.85 19.93
C ALA A 140 2.11 4.02 20.44
N THR A 141 2.90 2.94 20.40
CA THR A 141 4.29 2.89 20.88
C THR A 141 5.33 2.93 19.76
N ALA A 142 4.90 2.86 18.49
CA ALA A 142 5.79 2.97 17.34
C ALA A 142 6.41 4.37 17.24
N SER A 143 7.64 4.41 16.74
CA SER A 143 8.43 5.63 16.62
C SER A 143 8.10 6.38 15.34
N ASN A 144 8.10 7.71 15.41
CA ASN A 144 8.03 8.55 14.22
C ASN A 144 9.40 8.55 13.52
N PRO A 145 9.45 8.77 12.19
CA PRO A 145 10.72 8.98 11.49
C PRO A 145 11.48 10.16 12.08
N ALA A 146 12.80 10.01 12.28
CA ALA A 146 13.64 11.12 12.71
C ALA A 146 13.99 12.04 11.54
N SER A 147 14.35 13.29 11.83
CA SER A 147 14.86 14.21 10.82
C SER A 147 16.15 13.68 10.20
N SER A 148 16.32 13.93 8.90
CA SER A 148 17.58 13.70 8.17
C SER A 148 17.70 14.77 7.07
N PRO A 149 18.84 14.87 6.37
CA PRO A 149 18.95 15.72 5.19
C PRO A 149 17.93 15.39 4.08
N ALA A 150 17.33 14.19 4.08
CA ALA A 150 16.26 13.84 3.14
C ALA A 150 14.91 14.53 3.47
N GLY A 151 14.77 15.10 4.66
CA GLY A 151 13.57 15.81 5.11
C GLY A 151 12.94 15.24 6.38
N SER A 152 11.78 15.77 6.74
CA SER A 152 10.93 15.25 7.81
C SER A 152 10.00 14.15 7.30
N ASN A 153 9.60 13.22 8.17
CA ASN A 153 8.71 12.09 7.84
C ASN A 153 9.23 11.17 6.71
N VAL A 154 10.55 11.12 6.53
CA VAL A 154 11.22 10.19 5.61
C VAL A 154 11.79 9.03 6.40
N ILE A 155 11.44 7.80 6.04
CA ILE A 155 12.12 6.60 6.54
C ILE A 155 13.20 6.25 5.53
N GLY A 156 14.44 6.61 5.85
CA GLY A 156 15.61 6.42 4.99
C GLY A 156 16.64 5.52 5.65
N MET A 157 17.88 6.03 5.74
CA MET A 157 19.03 5.32 6.28
C MET A 157 18.98 5.24 7.81
N ASP A 158 19.04 4.02 8.36
CA ASP A 158 19.17 3.81 9.80
C ASP A 158 20.63 4.00 10.21
N GLN A 159 21.52 3.32 9.51
CA GLN A 159 22.95 3.28 9.80
C GLN A 159 23.76 3.28 8.50
N VAL A 160 24.99 3.80 8.57
CA VAL A 160 26.02 3.60 7.55
C VAL A 160 27.23 2.94 8.19
N THR A 161 27.75 1.91 7.55
CA THR A 161 28.88 1.11 8.06
C THR A 161 30.04 1.13 7.07
N GLY A 162 31.26 0.96 7.56
CA GLY A 162 32.47 0.96 6.76
C GLY A 162 33.46 2.06 7.14
N THR A 163 34.52 2.19 6.35
CA THR A 163 35.61 3.15 6.59
C THR A 163 35.56 4.32 5.61
N GLY A 164 35.98 5.51 6.04
CA GLY A 164 36.09 6.67 5.16
C GLY A 164 34.73 7.25 4.74
N ILE A 165 33.71 7.10 5.58
CA ILE A 165 32.36 7.62 5.33
C ILE A 165 32.40 9.16 5.40
N PRO A 166 32.04 9.89 4.33
CA PRO A 166 31.96 11.33 4.36
C PRO A 166 30.94 11.83 5.40
N PRO A 167 31.23 12.92 6.15
CA PRO A 167 30.28 13.47 7.13
C PRO A 167 28.88 13.75 6.56
N ALA A 168 28.81 14.21 5.30
CA ALA A 168 27.53 14.46 4.63
C ALA A 168 26.70 13.18 4.42
N VAL A 169 27.33 12.02 4.25
CA VAL A 169 26.65 10.72 4.14
C VAL A 169 26.26 10.21 5.51
N ALA A 170 27.17 10.31 6.49
CA ALA A 170 26.90 9.93 7.88
C ALA A 170 25.69 10.69 8.47
N ALA A 171 25.45 11.93 8.03
CA ALA A 171 24.30 12.73 8.44
C ALA A 171 22.94 12.14 8.02
N TYR A 172 22.88 11.25 7.03
CA TYR A 172 21.64 10.55 6.66
C TYR A 172 21.29 9.42 7.62
N ALA A 173 22.28 8.79 8.25
CA ALA A 173 22.08 7.72 9.21
C ALA A 173 21.58 8.27 10.55
N ASN A 174 20.29 8.08 10.84
CA ASN A 174 19.63 8.70 11.99
C ASN A 174 19.05 7.70 13.02
N GLY A 175 19.32 6.41 12.87
CA GLY A 175 18.79 5.34 13.73
C GLY A 175 17.26 5.14 13.65
N ALA A 176 16.59 5.82 12.72
CA ALA A 176 15.15 5.79 12.51
C ALA A 176 14.77 5.35 11.08
N GLY A 177 15.72 4.78 10.35
CA GLY A 177 15.56 4.34 8.98
C GLY A 177 15.08 2.89 8.85
N TRP A 178 15.05 2.37 7.62
CA TRP A 178 14.71 0.97 7.36
C TRP A 178 15.91 0.14 6.91
N TYR A 179 17.01 0.77 6.51
CA TYR A 179 18.18 0.08 5.98
C TYR A 179 19.51 0.52 6.59
N ILE A 180 20.48 -0.38 6.47
CA ILE A 180 21.89 -0.15 6.70
C ILE A 180 22.57 0.02 5.35
N TYR A 181 23.36 1.09 5.19
CA TYR A 181 24.18 1.34 4.02
C TYR A 181 25.61 0.88 4.25
N ASN A 182 26.08 -0.09 3.45
CA ASN A 182 27.43 -0.62 3.54
C ASN A 182 28.36 0.18 2.61
N TRP A 183 28.99 1.22 3.15
CA TRP A 183 29.83 2.17 2.41
C TRP A 183 31.03 1.48 1.73
N SER A 184 31.88 0.85 2.52
CA SER A 184 33.07 0.14 2.02
C SER A 184 32.76 -1.27 1.50
N GLY A 185 31.52 -1.75 1.67
CA GLY A 185 31.05 -3.07 1.24
C GLY A 185 30.38 -3.07 -0.13
N GLY A 186 30.81 -2.19 -1.05
CA GLY A 186 30.27 -2.09 -2.40
C GLY A 186 29.01 -1.23 -2.52
N HIS A 187 28.80 -0.27 -1.62
CA HIS A 187 27.66 0.66 -1.65
C HIS A 187 26.30 -0.07 -1.68
N THR A 188 26.16 -1.07 -0.82
CA THR A 188 24.95 -1.91 -0.76
C THR A 188 23.99 -1.50 0.36
N VAL A 189 22.71 -1.80 0.15
CA VAL A 189 21.62 -1.52 1.08
C VAL A 189 21.08 -2.84 1.64
N THR A 190 21.00 -2.95 2.96
CA THR A 190 20.44 -4.14 3.61
C THR A 190 19.37 -3.72 4.62
N PRO A 191 18.18 -4.34 4.64
CA PRO A 191 17.17 -4.02 5.64
C PRO A 191 17.68 -4.19 7.07
N VAL A 192 17.25 -3.32 7.97
CA VAL A 192 17.48 -3.47 9.41
C VAL A 192 16.68 -4.68 9.89
N SER A 193 17.36 -5.66 10.49
CA SER A 193 16.70 -6.86 11.01
C SER A 193 15.65 -6.51 12.06
N GLY A 194 14.45 -7.09 11.92
CA GLY A 194 13.33 -6.85 12.84
C GLY A 194 12.71 -5.45 12.76
N ARG A 195 13.06 -4.64 11.75
CA ARG A 195 12.40 -3.35 11.50
C ARG A 195 11.12 -3.55 10.71
N VAL A 196 10.00 -3.15 11.30
CA VAL A 196 8.69 -3.13 10.65
C VAL A 196 8.21 -1.69 10.57
N LEU A 197 7.68 -1.33 9.41
CA LEU A 197 7.09 -0.03 9.13
C LEU A 197 5.58 -0.13 9.26
N LEU A 198 4.96 0.95 9.71
CA LEU A 198 3.53 1.07 9.89
C LEU A 198 3.02 2.25 9.05
N TRP A 199 2.08 2.01 8.17
CA TRP A 199 1.31 3.05 7.49
C TRP A 199 -0.09 3.11 8.10
N LYS A 200 -0.62 4.32 8.33
CA LYS A 200 -1.97 4.51 8.87
C LYS A 200 -2.72 5.63 8.17
N SER A 201 -3.96 5.33 7.80
CA SER A 201 -4.95 6.30 7.33
C SER A 201 -6.28 6.04 8.04
N GLY A 202 -6.83 7.05 8.72
CA GLY A 202 -8.00 6.88 9.57
C GLY A 202 -7.77 5.80 10.64
N THR A 203 -8.59 4.75 10.62
CA THR A 203 -8.49 3.56 11.49
C THR A 203 -7.77 2.38 10.85
N THR A 204 -7.42 2.47 9.57
CA THR A 204 -6.74 1.39 8.86
C THR A 204 -5.24 1.48 9.09
N ILE A 205 -4.62 0.36 9.48
CA ILE A 205 -3.17 0.27 9.68
C ILE A 205 -2.65 -0.92 8.88
N TYR A 206 -1.62 -0.68 8.08
CA TYR A 206 -0.84 -1.74 7.45
C TYR A 206 0.54 -1.79 8.10
N LYS A 207 0.99 -3.00 8.45
CA LYS A 207 2.40 -3.25 8.71
C LYS A 207 3.07 -3.72 7.43
N PHE A 208 4.33 -3.34 7.24
CA PHE A 208 5.13 -3.78 6.11
C PHE A 208 6.62 -3.79 6.45
N ASP A 209 7.40 -4.65 5.82
CA ASP A 209 8.85 -4.58 5.86
C ASP A 209 9.43 -4.68 4.45
N ILE A 210 10.51 -3.93 4.19
CA ILE A 210 11.27 -4.07 2.95
C ILE A 210 12.26 -5.20 3.15
N GLN A 211 12.21 -6.18 2.25
CA GLN A 211 13.10 -7.32 2.25
C GLN A 211 14.32 -7.06 1.36
N SER A 212 14.17 -6.29 0.29
CA SER A 212 15.27 -5.90 -0.59
C SER A 212 14.84 -4.82 -1.58
N ILE A 213 15.80 -4.01 -2.06
CA ILE A 213 15.63 -3.11 -3.22
C ILE A 213 16.26 -3.66 -4.50
N TYR A 214 16.76 -4.89 -4.46
CA TYR A 214 17.47 -5.51 -5.56
C TYR A 214 16.62 -6.56 -6.27
N LEU A 215 16.89 -6.73 -7.57
CA LEU A 215 16.26 -7.75 -8.38
C LEU A 215 16.48 -9.13 -7.77
N ASN A 216 15.39 -9.87 -7.59
CA ASN A 216 15.33 -11.19 -6.95
C ASN A 216 15.86 -11.22 -5.51
N GLY A 217 15.93 -10.05 -4.84
CA GLY A 217 16.49 -9.95 -3.50
C GLY A 217 18.02 -10.04 -3.43
N VAL A 218 18.73 -10.06 -4.56
CA VAL A 218 20.18 -10.26 -4.59
C VAL A 218 20.92 -8.96 -4.25
N THR A 219 21.41 -8.84 -3.01
CA THR A 219 22.14 -7.65 -2.54
C THR A 219 23.29 -7.27 -3.47
N GLY A 220 23.34 -6.00 -3.87
CA GLY A 220 24.35 -5.46 -4.80
C GLY A 220 24.05 -5.73 -6.29
N GLY A 221 22.94 -6.40 -6.60
CA GLY A 221 22.47 -6.62 -7.97
C GLY A 221 21.78 -5.38 -8.58
N SER A 222 20.98 -5.60 -9.62
CA SER A 222 20.21 -4.53 -10.25
C SER A 222 19.18 -3.94 -9.29
N PHE A 223 19.05 -2.62 -9.29
CA PHE A 223 18.06 -1.86 -8.51
C PHE A 223 17.48 -0.73 -9.38
N PRO A 224 16.31 -0.14 -9.06
CA PRO A 224 15.40 -0.51 -7.97
C PRO A 224 14.42 -1.62 -8.37
N TYR A 225 14.32 -2.65 -7.53
CA TYR A 225 13.29 -3.70 -7.57
C TYR A 225 12.87 -3.99 -6.13
N TYR A 226 11.75 -3.42 -5.71
CA TYR A 226 11.33 -3.54 -4.32
C TYR A 226 10.72 -4.93 -4.07
N ASN A 227 11.20 -5.55 -3.01
CA ASN A 227 10.68 -6.79 -2.45
C ASN A 227 10.25 -6.45 -1.03
N PHE A 228 9.00 -6.69 -0.71
CA PHE A 228 8.42 -6.34 0.58
C PHE A 228 7.22 -7.22 0.86
N ARG A 229 6.85 -7.32 2.13
CA ARG A 229 5.58 -7.92 2.52
C ARG A 229 4.78 -6.94 3.35
N TYR A 230 3.47 -7.13 3.36
CA TYR A 230 2.57 -6.31 4.16
C TYR A 230 1.33 -7.09 4.60
N GLU A 231 0.68 -6.58 5.63
CA GLU A 231 -0.52 -7.15 6.23
C GLU A 231 -1.34 -6.01 6.86
N GLU A 232 -2.67 -6.05 6.68
CA GLU A 232 -3.57 -5.16 7.42
C GLU A 232 -3.69 -5.63 8.87
N LEU A 233 -3.52 -4.71 9.81
CA LEU A 233 -3.71 -4.98 11.23
C LEU A 233 -5.17 -4.79 11.60
N ILE A 234 -5.74 -5.81 12.25
CA ILE A 234 -7.11 -5.79 12.74
C ILE A 234 -7.09 -5.32 14.21
N PRO A 235 -7.96 -4.37 14.61
CA PRO A 235 -8.11 -3.92 16.00
C PRO A 235 -8.42 -5.03 17.00
#